data_AF-A0A944YQL5-F1
#
_entry.id   AF-A0A944YQL5-F1
#
_cell.length_a   1.000
_cell.length_b   1.000
_cell.length_c   1.000
_cell.angle_alpha   90.00
_cell.angle_beta   90.00
_cell.angle_gamma   90.00
#
_symmetry.space_group_name_H-M   'P 1'
#
loop_
_entity.id
_entity.type
_entity.pdbx_description
1 polymer ?
#
loop_
_entity_poly.entity_id
_entity_poly.type
_entity_poly.pdbx_seq_one_letter_code
_entity_poly.pdbx_strand_id
1 'polypeptide(L)'
;MIVYSADAIATNEEVNVETVEFTLDANLKKVVASAKLYLDDVVVATATNSDVSDVANSVITFDNISNLDFPTVESELKLAIVTETIGYEKVGEAVLDVAVTEVALTEAEGVDSSETVVVDVTDVDTAPETDSELFSVVPAVVVASVDQKLETGSVKVTVTVDTGDNTATGSAASPVVTIQGLGVIDLVTSTGVVNFNIFEEGESTGLTEGSFGVVVSGSQTFDLIPTDTTAVTYTLRLPTDGVTYDAAASTGLTSNLSAELDLGTKTYE
;
A
#
# COMPACT_ATOMS: atom_id res chain seq x y z
N MET A 1 1.16 7.38 3.41
CA MET A 1 1.08 6.16 4.24
C MET A 1 2.07 6.32 5.37
N ILE A 2 1.69 6.07 6.63
CA ILE A 2 2.67 5.96 7.72
C ILE A 2 3.34 4.59 7.56
N VAL A 3 4.66 4.55 7.61
CA VAL A 3 5.45 3.31 7.43
C VAL A 3 6.35 2.99 8.61
N TYR A 4 6.49 3.95 9.53
CA TYR A 4 7.24 3.81 10.76
C TYR A 4 6.61 4.71 11.83
N SER A 5 6.50 4.21 13.06
CA SER A 5 6.04 4.94 14.23
C SER A 5 6.78 4.45 15.48
N ALA A 6 7.40 5.35 16.23
CA ALA A 6 8.07 5.01 17.49
C ALA A 6 7.94 6.13 18.52
N ASP A 7 7.99 5.76 19.80
CA ASP A 7 7.98 6.72 20.89
C ASP A 7 9.31 7.50 20.91
N ALA A 8 9.20 8.82 20.99
CA ALA A 8 10.30 9.76 21.12
C ALA A 8 10.15 10.53 22.44
N ILE A 9 11.15 10.42 23.29
CA ILE A 9 11.21 11.09 24.59
C ILE A 9 12.66 11.47 24.90
N ALA A 10 12.87 12.71 25.31
CA ALA A 10 14.14 13.20 25.80
C ALA A 10 14.24 13.02 27.33
N THR A 11 15.45 12.81 27.83
CA THR A 11 15.69 12.69 29.28
C THR A 11 16.33 13.97 29.81
N ASN A 12 15.87 14.42 30.99
CA ASN A 12 16.31 15.62 31.72
C ASN A 12 15.86 16.97 31.14
N GLU A 13 16.02 17.18 29.84
CA GLU A 13 15.62 18.41 29.13
C GLU A 13 15.10 18.08 27.72
N GLU A 14 14.51 19.07 27.05
CA GLU A 14 14.12 18.94 25.64
C GLU A 14 15.37 18.86 24.75
N VAL A 15 15.30 18.09 23.68
CA VAL A 15 16.42 17.91 22.74
C VAL A 15 15.98 18.34 21.35
N ASN A 16 16.66 19.35 20.80
CA ASN A 16 16.48 19.77 19.42
C ASN A 16 17.32 18.87 18.50
N VAL A 17 16.74 18.41 17.39
CA VAL A 17 17.42 17.56 16.40
C VAL A 17 17.30 18.18 15.02
N GLU A 18 18.44 18.47 14.39
CA GLU A 18 18.45 19.11 13.07
C GLU A 18 18.45 18.11 11.90
N THR A 19 18.89 16.86 12.13
CA THR A 19 18.97 15.84 11.08
C THR A 19 18.41 14.48 11.51
N VAL A 20 17.52 13.92 10.69
CA VAL A 20 16.94 12.58 10.86
C VAL A 20 17.09 11.78 9.57
N GLU A 21 17.60 10.56 9.67
CA GLU A 21 17.75 9.64 8.54
C GLU A 21 17.01 8.34 8.78
N PHE A 22 16.30 7.85 7.76
CA PHE A 22 15.66 6.54 7.76
C PHE A 22 16.28 5.65 6.69
N THR A 23 16.89 4.53 7.09
CA THR A 23 17.38 3.51 6.16
C THR A 23 16.27 2.51 5.87
N LEU A 24 16.07 2.20 4.58
CA LEU A 24 15.11 1.22 4.10
C LEU A 24 15.84 0.04 3.47
N ASP A 25 15.22 -1.14 3.47
CA ASP A 25 15.79 -2.36 2.86
C ASP A 25 15.57 -2.48 1.35
N ALA A 26 15.12 -1.41 0.69
CA ALA A 26 14.91 -1.35 -0.75
C ALA A 26 15.36 -0.01 -1.36
N ASN A 27 15.54 0.00 -2.69
CA ASN A 27 15.80 1.24 -3.43
C ASN A 27 14.47 1.93 -3.73
N LEU A 28 14.26 3.08 -3.09
CA LEU A 28 13.04 3.89 -3.25
C LEU A 28 13.25 5.19 -4.01
N LYS A 29 14.48 5.47 -4.47
CA LYS A 29 14.81 6.69 -5.24
C LYS A 29 13.88 6.89 -6.41
N LYS A 30 13.37 5.81 -7.00
CA LYS A 30 12.44 5.92 -8.11
C LYS A 30 10.99 6.05 -7.65
N VAL A 31 10.56 5.40 -6.59
CA VAL A 31 9.12 5.32 -6.32
C VAL A 31 8.59 6.31 -5.28
N VAL A 32 9.46 7.06 -4.58
CA VAL A 32 9.06 8.07 -3.58
C VAL A 32 8.95 9.47 -4.20
N ALA A 33 7.84 10.15 -3.96
CA ALA A 33 7.65 11.55 -4.37
C ALA A 33 8.18 12.51 -3.30
N SER A 34 7.71 12.28 -2.08
CA SER A 34 8.13 12.99 -0.89
C SER A 34 7.97 12.10 0.33
N ALA A 35 8.68 12.44 1.38
CA ALA A 35 8.45 11.88 2.70
C ALA A 35 8.21 13.03 3.68
N LYS A 36 7.42 12.76 4.71
CA LYS A 36 7.11 13.72 5.77
C LYS A 36 7.48 13.10 7.09
N LEU A 37 8.17 13.87 7.90
CA LEU A 37 8.48 13.56 9.27
C LEU A 37 7.44 14.23 10.17
N TYR A 38 6.85 13.47 11.09
CA TYR A 38 5.93 13.99 12.08
C TYR A 38 6.49 13.78 13.47
N LEU A 39 6.23 14.76 14.33
CA LEU A 39 6.21 14.56 15.77
C LEU A 39 4.75 14.70 16.22
N ASP A 40 4.24 13.65 16.86
CA ASP A 40 2.81 13.37 17.01
C ASP A 40 2.08 13.42 15.65
N ASP A 41 1.18 14.38 15.48
CA ASP A 41 0.42 14.60 14.24
C ASP A 41 0.84 15.89 13.52
N VAL A 42 1.96 16.50 13.91
CA VAL A 42 2.49 17.73 13.32
C VAL A 42 3.65 17.41 12.39
N VAL A 43 3.56 17.86 11.13
CA VAL A 43 4.69 17.76 10.18
C VAL A 43 5.81 18.70 10.62
N VAL A 44 6.96 18.12 10.95
CA VAL A 44 8.17 18.87 11.37
C VAL A 44 9.16 19.06 10.22
N ALA A 45 9.17 18.12 9.25
CA ALA A 45 10.05 18.19 8.09
C ALA A 45 9.44 17.52 6.86
N THR A 46 9.92 17.89 5.67
CA THR A 46 9.56 17.25 4.40
C THR A 46 10.82 17.01 3.58
N ALA A 47 11.02 15.76 3.19
CA ALA A 47 12.03 15.34 2.23
C ALA A 47 11.37 15.16 0.87
N THR A 48 12.07 15.50 -0.20
CA THR A 48 11.65 15.26 -1.58
C THR A 48 12.43 14.10 -2.17
N ASN A 49 12.12 13.73 -3.41
CA ASN A 49 12.89 12.71 -4.11
C ASN A 49 14.41 12.98 -4.15
N SER A 50 14.86 14.24 -4.15
CA SER A 50 16.30 14.55 -4.16
C SER A 50 17.02 14.03 -2.92
N ASP A 51 16.31 13.94 -1.81
CA ASP A 51 16.83 13.66 -0.47
C ASP A 51 16.79 12.16 -0.14
N VAL A 52 16.36 11.35 -1.11
CA VAL A 52 16.46 9.89 -1.09
C VAL A 52 17.76 9.47 -1.78
N SER A 53 18.52 8.56 -1.18
CA SER A 53 19.75 8.04 -1.82
C SER A 53 19.43 7.01 -2.93
N ASP A 54 20.24 6.97 -4.01
CA ASP A 54 20.10 5.99 -5.10
C ASP A 54 20.99 4.76 -4.90
N VAL A 55 20.72 4.03 -3.82
CA VAL A 55 21.44 2.80 -3.45
C VAL A 55 20.43 1.71 -3.09
N ALA A 56 20.91 0.46 -2.98
CA ALA A 56 20.08 -0.71 -2.71
C ALA A 56 19.27 -0.58 -1.40
N ASN A 57 19.87 -0.02 -0.36
CA ASN A 57 19.22 0.34 0.89
C ASN A 57 19.07 1.86 0.92
N SER A 58 17.98 2.37 0.36
CA SER A 58 17.78 3.83 0.29
C SER A 58 17.75 4.44 1.69
N VAL A 59 18.31 5.64 1.79
CA VAL A 59 18.25 6.48 2.99
C VAL A 59 17.41 7.70 2.62
N ILE A 60 16.40 7.99 3.42
CA ILE A 60 15.63 9.23 3.36
C ILE A 60 16.21 10.17 4.40
N THR A 61 16.84 11.26 3.94
CA THR A 61 17.45 12.24 4.82
C THR A 61 16.52 13.46 4.97
N PHE A 62 16.21 13.81 6.21
CA PHE A 62 15.62 15.09 6.60
C PHE A 62 16.72 15.91 7.27
N ASP A 63 17.15 16.98 6.63
CA ASP A 63 18.28 17.82 7.08
C ASP A 63 17.80 19.27 7.28
N ASN A 64 18.50 20.02 8.14
CA ASN A 64 18.19 21.40 8.53
C ASN A 64 16.77 21.57 9.10
N ILE A 65 16.34 20.63 9.95
CA ILE A 65 15.02 20.64 10.59
C ILE A 65 15.00 21.70 11.68
N SER A 66 14.18 22.74 11.51
CA SER A 66 14.17 23.87 12.46
C SER A 66 13.25 23.68 13.66
N ASN A 67 12.32 22.73 13.62
CA ASN A 67 11.22 22.59 14.58
C ASN A 67 11.02 21.12 14.99
N LEU A 68 12.08 20.45 15.45
CA LEU A 68 12.02 19.10 15.97
C LEU A 68 12.64 19.09 17.37
N ASP A 69 11.80 19.35 18.36
CA ASP A 69 12.17 19.34 19.78
C ASP A 69 11.52 18.11 20.41
N PHE A 70 12.34 17.12 20.78
CA PHE A 70 11.84 15.97 21.53
C PHE A 70 11.53 16.38 22.96
N PRO A 71 10.28 16.20 23.43
CA PRO A 71 9.90 16.64 24.75
C PRO A 71 10.35 15.65 25.83
N THR A 72 10.27 16.08 27.09
CA THR A 72 10.53 15.23 28.27
C THR A 72 9.34 14.36 28.67
N VAL A 73 8.27 14.39 27.87
CA VAL A 73 7.11 13.50 27.95
C VAL A 73 7.04 12.70 26.66
N GLU A 74 6.34 11.56 26.66
CA GLU A 74 6.20 10.74 25.46
C GLU A 74 5.53 11.52 24.33
N SER A 75 6.10 11.41 23.13
CA SER A 75 5.55 11.88 21.85
C SER A 75 5.87 10.86 20.77
N GLU A 76 5.19 10.90 19.64
CA GLU A 76 5.31 9.86 18.62
C GLU A 76 6.05 10.37 17.37
N LEU A 77 7.20 9.80 17.04
CA LEU A 77 7.93 10.11 15.80
C LEU A 77 7.42 9.22 14.66
N LYS A 78 6.96 9.83 13.55
CA LYS A 78 6.40 9.09 12.41
C LYS A 78 7.08 9.42 11.10
N LEU A 79 7.33 8.39 10.30
CA LEU A 79 7.65 8.54 8.88
C LEU A 79 6.41 8.30 8.05
N ALA A 80 5.99 9.30 7.28
CA ALA A 80 5.02 9.11 6.21
C ALA A 80 5.70 9.18 4.85
N ILE A 81 5.49 8.14 4.04
CA ILE A 81 5.90 8.15 2.64
C ILE A 81 4.71 8.55 1.77
N VAL A 82 4.97 9.51 0.89
CA VAL A 82 4.14 9.83 -0.26
C VAL A 82 4.85 9.25 -1.48
N THR A 83 4.30 8.16 -1.99
CA THR A 83 4.82 7.54 -3.20
C THR A 83 4.48 8.41 -4.40
N GLU A 84 5.31 8.36 -5.43
CA GLU A 84 4.88 8.78 -6.76
C GLU A 84 3.80 7.78 -7.18
N THR A 85 2.53 8.13 -6.99
CA THR A 85 1.52 7.62 -7.93
C THR A 85 1.91 8.21 -9.28
N ILE A 86 2.12 7.32 -10.26
CA ILE A 86 2.86 7.58 -11.51
C ILE A 86 2.78 9.05 -11.94
N GLY A 87 3.91 9.76 -11.83
CA GLY A 87 3.85 11.23 -11.85
C GLY A 87 5.11 12.00 -12.21
N TYR A 88 6.31 11.41 -12.31
CA TYR A 88 7.45 12.07 -12.99
C TYR A 88 8.54 11.04 -13.36
N GLU A 89 8.88 10.96 -14.65
CA GLU A 89 10.06 10.26 -15.24
C GLU A 89 10.23 8.73 -15.05
N LYS A 90 9.27 7.98 -14.51
CA LYS A 90 9.58 6.61 -14.00
C LYS A 90 8.69 5.49 -14.51
N VAL A 91 9.33 4.33 -14.68
CA VAL A 91 8.74 3.03 -15.01
C VAL A 91 7.88 2.61 -13.81
N GLY A 92 6.66 2.13 -14.06
CA GLY A 92 5.75 1.63 -13.03
C GLY A 92 6.22 0.32 -12.39
N GLU A 93 7.39 0.34 -11.76
CA GLU A 93 7.97 -0.78 -11.05
C GLU A 93 7.40 -0.82 -9.63
N ALA A 94 6.86 -1.98 -9.26
CA ALA A 94 6.47 -2.25 -7.89
C ALA A 94 7.71 -2.56 -7.03
N VAL A 95 7.77 -1.97 -5.84
CA VAL A 95 8.72 -2.34 -4.79
C VAL A 95 7.90 -2.86 -3.62
N LEU A 96 8.05 -4.15 -3.32
CA LEU A 96 7.21 -4.85 -2.36
C LEU A 96 7.95 -5.09 -1.05
N ASP A 97 7.17 -5.32 0.01
CA ASP A 97 7.64 -5.78 1.33
C ASP A 97 8.81 -4.96 1.88
N VAL A 98 8.72 -3.63 1.77
CA VAL A 98 9.74 -2.69 2.24
C VAL A 98 9.56 -2.45 3.72
N ALA A 99 10.68 -2.41 4.45
CA ALA A 99 10.75 -2.02 5.85
C ALA A 99 11.75 -0.88 6.08
N VAL A 100 11.52 -0.11 7.14
CA VAL A 100 12.53 0.74 7.76
C VAL A 100 13.42 -0.14 8.64
N THR A 101 14.72 -0.14 8.38
CA THR A 101 15.70 -0.97 9.09
C THR A 101 16.52 -0.20 10.10
N GLU A 102 16.61 1.12 9.97
CA GLU A 102 17.42 1.96 10.85
C GLU A 102 16.87 3.38 10.89
N VAL A 103 16.99 4.03 12.04
CA VAL A 103 16.72 5.46 12.24
C VAL A 103 17.93 6.09 12.90
N ALA A 104 18.49 7.12 12.28
CA ALA A 104 19.59 7.88 12.85
C ALA A 104 19.13 9.31 13.14
N LEU A 105 19.50 9.80 14.33
CA LEU A 105 19.26 11.16 14.79
C LEU A 105 20.63 11.81 15.00
N THR A 106 20.91 12.88 14.27
CA THR A 106 22.20 13.57 14.33
C THR A 106 22.01 15.06 14.53
N GLU A 107 23.08 15.74 14.95
CA GLU A 107 23.04 17.18 15.27
C GLU A 107 22.00 17.50 16.36
N ALA A 108 22.04 16.68 17.42
CA ALA A 108 21.15 16.82 18.55
C ALA A 108 21.78 17.67 19.66
N GLU A 109 21.04 18.65 20.18
CA GLU A 109 21.48 19.53 21.26
C GLU A 109 20.38 19.72 22.30
N GLY A 110 20.76 19.80 23.58
CA GLY A 110 19.83 20.17 24.64
C GLY A 110 19.34 21.60 24.46
N VAL A 111 18.02 21.82 24.50
CA VAL A 111 17.42 23.14 24.26
C VAL A 111 17.87 24.17 25.31
N ASP A 112 17.99 23.76 26.57
CA ASP A 112 18.40 24.65 27.65
C ASP A 112 19.93 24.68 27.82
N SER A 113 20.59 23.53 27.70
CA SER A 113 22.04 23.42 27.94
C SER A 113 22.90 23.82 26.74
N SER A 114 22.36 23.72 25.51
CA SER A 114 23.11 23.77 24.26
C SER A 114 24.28 22.77 24.21
N GLU A 115 24.25 21.73 25.04
CA GLU A 115 25.23 20.65 24.98
C GLU A 115 24.83 19.67 23.89
N THR A 116 25.81 19.27 23.07
CA THR A 116 25.61 18.20 22.10
C THR A 116 25.21 16.92 22.81
N VAL A 117 24.06 16.38 22.44
CA VAL A 117 23.53 15.12 22.93
C VAL A 117 23.99 14.03 21.97
N VAL A 118 24.72 13.04 22.50
CA VAL A 118 24.89 11.78 21.76
C VAL A 118 23.58 11.05 21.88
N VAL A 119 22.78 11.06 20.81
CA VAL A 119 21.55 10.28 20.75
C VAL A 119 21.94 8.81 20.68
N ASP A 120 21.85 8.13 21.81
CA ASP A 120 21.95 6.68 21.84
C ASP A 120 20.58 6.14 21.43
N VAL A 121 20.45 5.76 20.16
CA VAL A 121 19.24 5.09 19.65
C VAL A 121 19.30 3.62 20.12
N THR A 122 19.32 3.41 21.44
CA THR A 122 19.55 2.11 22.09
C THR A 122 18.44 1.07 21.88
N ASP A 123 17.36 1.41 21.19
CA ASP A 123 16.23 0.49 20.94
C ASP A 123 16.01 0.13 19.45
N VAL A 124 16.81 0.67 18.52
CA VAL A 124 16.68 0.29 17.09
C VAL A 124 17.55 -0.91 16.72
N ASP A 125 18.50 -1.33 17.57
CA ASP A 125 19.50 -2.36 17.23
C ASP A 125 18.99 -3.82 17.29
N THR A 126 17.70 -4.08 17.60
CA THR A 126 17.13 -5.44 17.41
C THR A 126 15.63 -5.52 17.07
N ALA A 127 14.89 -4.41 16.98
CA ALA A 127 13.44 -4.47 16.72
C ALA A 127 12.86 -3.41 15.75
N PRO A 128 13.48 -3.07 14.59
CA PRO A 128 12.74 -2.33 13.56
C PRO A 128 11.48 -3.07 13.08
N GLU A 129 11.40 -4.40 13.26
CA GLU A 129 10.28 -5.22 12.79
C GLU A 129 8.95 -4.95 13.51
N THR A 130 8.91 -4.36 14.71
CA THR A 130 7.63 -4.03 15.38
C THR A 130 7.12 -2.63 15.06
N ASP A 131 8.03 -1.69 14.80
CA ASP A 131 7.72 -0.27 14.65
C ASP A 131 7.63 0.13 13.17
N SER A 132 8.24 -0.65 12.28
CA SER A 132 8.05 -0.57 10.83
C SER A 132 6.92 -1.49 10.40
N GLU A 133 5.92 -0.94 9.74
CA GLU A 133 4.94 -1.75 9.00
C GLU A 133 5.52 -2.08 7.62
N LEU A 134 5.47 -3.35 7.21
CA LEU A 134 5.81 -3.72 5.84
C LEU A 134 4.89 -2.99 4.88
N PHE A 135 5.48 -2.32 3.91
CA PHE A 135 4.71 -1.60 2.91
C PHE A 135 5.17 -1.91 1.50
N SER A 136 4.25 -1.71 0.56
CA SER A 136 4.53 -1.87 -0.86
C SER A 136 4.24 -0.58 -1.58
N VAL A 137 5.10 -0.25 -2.54
CA VAL A 137 4.86 0.82 -3.51
C VAL A 137 4.48 0.16 -4.81
N VAL A 138 3.24 0.34 -5.23
CA VAL A 138 2.70 -0.25 -6.46
C VAL A 138 2.42 0.85 -7.50
N PRO A 139 2.54 0.53 -8.80
CA PRO A 139 2.32 1.50 -9.87
C PRO A 139 0.85 1.89 -10.07
N ALA A 140 -0.10 1.12 -9.54
CA ALA A 140 -1.52 1.41 -9.61
C ALA A 140 -2.21 0.97 -8.32
N VAL A 141 -3.22 1.72 -7.90
CA VAL A 141 -4.10 1.31 -6.80
C VAL A 141 -5.32 0.63 -7.41
N VAL A 142 -5.50 -0.65 -7.08
CA VAL A 142 -6.68 -1.44 -7.50
C VAL A 142 -7.59 -1.62 -6.31
N VAL A 143 -8.87 -1.28 -6.48
CA VAL A 143 -9.91 -1.42 -5.46
C VAL A 143 -11.07 -2.20 -6.05
N ALA A 144 -11.56 -3.19 -5.31
CA ALA A 144 -12.78 -3.93 -5.64
C ALA A 144 -13.94 -3.54 -4.73
N SER A 145 -15.16 -3.60 -5.26
CA SER A 145 -16.40 -3.30 -4.54
C SER A 145 -17.55 -4.14 -5.07
N VAL A 146 -18.61 -4.31 -4.27
CA VAL A 146 -19.78 -5.15 -4.60
C VAL A 146 -20.97 -4.26 -4.92
N ASP A 147 -21.44 -4.32 -6.16
CA ASP A 147 -22.63 -3.59 -6.62
C ASP A 147 -23.90 -4.40 -6.46
N GLN A 148 -23.78 -5.72 -6.60
CA GLN A 148 -24.90 -6.66 -6.51
C GLN A 148 -24.44 -7.94 -5.83
N LYS A 149 -25.22 -8.39 -4.86
CA LYS A 149 -24.96 -9.62 -4.10
C LYS A 149 -25.72 -10.82 -4.66
N LEU A 150 -25.24 -12.01 -4.31
CA LEU A 150 -25.64 -13.31 -4.84
C LEU A 150 -27.14 -13.63 -4.67
N GLU A 151 -27.86 -13.00 -3.75
CA GLU A 151 -29.29 -13.24 -3.48
C GLU A 151 -30.11 -13.16 -4.79
N THR A 152 -29.71 -12.30 -5.72
CA THR A 152 -30.35 -12.13 -7.03
C THR A 152 -30.02 -13.21 -8.06
N GLY A 153 -29.10 -14.12 -7.77
CA GLY A 153 -28.62 -15.18 -8.68
C GLY A 153 -27.37 -14.83 -9.48
N SER A 154 -26.83 -13.65 -9.28
CA SER A 154 -25.56 -13.18 -9.83
C SER A 154 -24.92 -12.23 -8.82
N VAL A 155 -23.60 -12.07 -8.90
CA VAL A 155 -22.82 -11.08 -8.16
C VAL A 155 -22.29 -10.06 -9.16
N LYS A 156 -22.31 -8.77 -8.83
CA LYS A 156 -21.60 -7.73 -9.58
C LYS A 156 -20.47 -7.17 -8.74
N VAL A 157 -19.27 -7.21 -9.30
CA VAL A 157 -18.07 -6.66 -8.68
C VAL A 157 -17.51 -5.57 -9.59
N THR A 158 -17.43 -4.34 -9.08
CA THR A 158 -16.72 -3.26 -9.76
C THR A 158 -15.29 -3.19 -9.28
N VAL A 159 -14.35 -3.23 -10.24
CA VAL A 159 -12.94 -3.01 -10.03
C VAL A 159 -12.58 -1.62 -10.56
N THR A 160 -12.00 -0.80 -9.70
CA THR A 160 -11.47 0.52 -10.06
C THR A 160 -9.96 0.48 -9.97
N VAL A 161 -9.30 0.99 -11.01
CA VAL A 161 -7.86 1.11 -11.14
C VAL A 161 -7.52 2.59 -11.24
N ASP A 162 -6.79 3.09 -10.26
CA ASP A 162 -6.18 4.41 -10.30
C ASP A 162 -4.69 4.27 -10.61
N THR A 163 -4.31 4.77 -11.78
CA THR A 163 -2.93 4.74 -12.27
C THR A 163 -2.19 6.06 -12.06
N GLY A 164 -2.81 7.07 -11.44
CA GLY A 164 -2.25 8.42 -11.33
C GLY A 164 -2.17 9.19 -12.68
N ASP A 165 -1.70 10.43 -12.61
CA ASP A 165 -1.58 11.36 -13.75
C ASP A 165 -0.14 11.46 -14.27
N ASN A 166 0.22 10.69 -15.31
CA ASN A 166 1.55 10.80 -15.94
C ASN A 166 1.58 11.92 -16.98
N THR A 167 2.55 12.82 -16.88
CA THR A 167 2.69 13.98 -17.80
C THR A 167 3.95 13.95 -18.67
N ALA A 168 4.81 12.92 -18.54
CA ALA A 168 6.08 12.84 -19.26
C ALA A 168 5.90 12.32 -20.69
N THR A 169 6.37 13.07 -21.68
CA THR A 169 6.32 12.67 -23.10
C THR A 169 7.32 11.54 -23.39
N GLY A 170 6.85 10.39 -23.89
CA GLY A 170 7.71 9.25 -24.26
C GLY A 170 8.03 8.27 -23.13
N SER A 171 7.50 8.49 -21.92
CA SER A 171 7.41 7.42 -20.91
C SER A 171 6.41 6.35 -21.40
N ALA A 172 6.44 5.15 -20.83
CA ALA A 172 5.33 4.21 -20.93
C ALA A 172 4.15 4.78 -20.12
N ALA A 173 3.56 5.86 -20.64
CA ALA A 173 2.84 6.91 -19.92
C ALA A 173 1.52 6.46 -19.27
N SER A 174 1.19 5.18 -19.32
CA SER A 174 0.05 4.58 -18.66
C SER A 174 0.41 3.13 -18.37
N PRO A 175 0.53 2.72 -17.10
CA PRO A 175 0.74 1.32 -16.79
C PRO A 175 -0.47 0.56 -17.35
N VAL A 176 -0.22 -0.51 -18.10
CA VAL A 176 -1.30 -1.41 -18.49
C VAL A 176 -1.54 -2.33 -17.31
N VAL A 177 -2.69 -2.17 -16.66
CA VAL A 177 -3.13 -3.04 -15.58
C VAL A 177 -3.97 -4.16 -16.18
N THR A 178 -3.49 -5.38 -16.03
CA THR A 178 -4.20 -6.60 -16.44
C THR A 178 -4.64 -7.33 -15.19
N ILE A 179 -5.96 -7.47 -14.98
CA ILE A 179 -6.49 -8.26 -13.86
C ILE A 179 -6.31 -9.73 -14.20
N GLN A 180 -5.50 -10.44 -13.43
CA GLN A 180 -5.21 -11.84 -13.65
C GLN A 180 -6.24 -12.75 -12.98
N GLY A 181 -6.82 -12.31 -11.85
CA GLY A 181 -7.87 -13.07 -11.17
C GLY A 181 -8.68 -12.26 -10.15
N LEU A 182 -9.92 -12.72 -9.94
CA LEU A 182 -10.71 -12.45 -8.74
C LEU A 182 -10.84 -13.76 -7.97
N GLY A 183 -10.23 -13.82 -6.80
CA GLY A 183 -10.25 -14.94 -5.88
C GLY A 183 -11.58 -14.96 -5.14
N VAL A 184 -12.66 -15.38 -5.78
CA VAL A 184 -13.88 -15.72 -5.06
C VAL A 184 -13.63 -17.04 -4.35
N ILE A 185 -13.91 -17.16 -3.03
CA ILE A 185 -14.27 -18.40 -2.29
C ILE A 185 -14.03 -18.23 -0.78
N ASP A 186 -15.11 -18.24 0.00
CA ASP A 186 -15.22 -19.04 1.23
C ASP A 186 -16.67 -19.55 1.32
N LEU A 187 -16.86 -20.83 1.01
CA LEU A 187 -18.17 -21.49 0.91
C LEU A 187 -18.58 -22.03 2.27
N VAL A 188 -19.21 -21.20 3.10
CA VAL A 188 -19.56 -21.55 4.49
C VAL A 188 -20.56 -22.72 4.61
N THR A 189 -21.43 -22.93 3.61
CA THR A 189 -22.57 -23.87 3.70
C THR A 189 -22.59 -24.96 2.62
N SER A 190 -21.53 -25.10 1.82
CA SER A 190 -21.44 -26.02 0.67
C SER A 190 -20.24 -26.97 0.83
N THR A 191 -20.42 -28.26 0.49
CA THR A 191 -19.31 -29.23 0.40
C THR A 191 -18.74 -29.37 -1.02
N GLY A 192 -19.22 -28.56 -1.98
CA GLY A 192 -18.82 -28.60 -3.39
C GLY A 192 -18.16 -27.30 -3.88
N VAL A 193 -17.38 -27.42 -4.95
CA VAL A 193 -16.86 -26.27 -5.72
C VAL A 193 -18.02 -25.63 -6.48
N VAL A 194 -18.12 -24.30 -6.47
CA VAL A 194 -19.10 -23.54 -7.26
C VAL A 194 -18.36 -22.90 -8.42
N ASN A 195 -18.74 -23.26 -9.64
CA ASN A 195 -18.18 -22.66 -10.84
C ASN A 195 -18.99 -21.42 -11.24
N PHE A 196 -18.33 -20.42 -11.82
CA PHE A 196 -18.95 -19.16 -12.25
C PHE A 196 -18.63 -18.88 -13.72
N ASN A 197 -19.65 -18.40 -14.45
CA ASN A 197 -19.41 -17.65 -15.67
C ASN A 197 -19.16 -16.20 -15.30
N ILE A 198 -18.14 -15.60 -15.91
CA ILE A 198 -17.72 -14.23 -15.63
C ILE A 198 -17.80 -13.42 -16.92
N PHE A 199 -18.42 -12.25 -16.85
CA PHE A 199 -18.56 -11.33 -17.98
C PHE A 199 -18.21 -9.91 -17.54
N GLU A 200 -17.66 -9.11 -18.43
CA GLU A 200 -17.76 -7.66 -18.30
C GLU A 200 -19.23 -7.25 -18.49
N GLU A 201 -19.73 -6.31 -17.69
CA GLU A 201 -21.13 -5.91 -17.75
C GLU A 201 -21.50 -5.44 -19.18
N GLY A 202 -22.51 -6.08 -19.76
CA GLY A 202 -22.98 -5.78 -21.12
C GLY A 202 -22.35 -6.65 -22.22
N GLU A 203 -21.33 -7.44 -21.90
CA GLU A 203 -20.72 -8.40 -22.82
C GLU A 203 -21.40 -9.78 -22.77
N SER A 204 -21.32 -10.53 -23.88
CA SER A 204 -21.98 -11.85 -24.03
C SER A 204 -21.03 -13.02 -24.24
N THR A 205 -19.73 -12.75 -24.44
CA THR A 205 -18.67 -13.76 -24.50
C THR A 205 -17.96 -13.80 -23.15
N GLY A 206 -18.12 -14.90 -22.43
CA GLY A 206 -17.57 -15.06 -21.09
C GLY A 206 -16.05 -15.22 -21.06
N LEU A 207 -15.45 -14.80 -19.95
CA LEU A 207 -14.06 -15.10 -19.61
C LEU A 207 -13.95 -16.57 -19.22
N THR A 208 -12.82 -17.20 -19.54
CA THR A 208 -12.58 -18.61 -19.19
C THR A 208 -12.24 -18.71 -17.71
N GLU A 209 -12.83 -19.70 -17.03
CA GLU A 209 -12.57 -20.00 -15.62
C GLU A 209 -11.05 -20.13 -15.36
N GLY A 210 -10.54 -19.37 -14.38
CA GLY A 210 -9.13 -19.43 -13.95
C GLY A 210 -8.20 -18.36 -14.51
N SER A 211 -8.63 -17.49 -15.43
CA SER A 211 -7.89 -16.25 -15.73
C SER A 211 -8.86 -15.14 -16.16
N PHE A 212 -8.90 -14.05 -15.40
CA PHE A 212 -9.60 -12.85 -15.83
C PHE A 212 -8.95 -12.31 -17.11
N GLY A 213 -7.63 -12.11 -17.11
CA GLY A 213 -6.85 -11.69 -18.27
C GLY A 213 -7.35 -10.42 -18.96
N VAL A 214 -8.10 -9.57 -18.24
CA VAL A 214 -8.73 -8.36 -18.80
C VAL A 214 -7.88 -7.14 -18.48
N VAL A 215 -7.74 -6.27 -19.47
CA VAL A 215 -7.09 -4.97 -19.29
C VAL A 215 -8.11 -3.99 -18.75
N VAL A 216 -7.86 -3.43 -17.57
CA VAL A 216 -8.74 -2.47 -16.92
C VAL A 216 -8.13 -1.08 -16.95
N SER A 217 -8.92 -0.10 -17.40
CA SER A 217 -8.57 1.33 -17.33
C SER A 217 -9.71 2.10 -16.67
N GLY A 218 -9.45 2.72 -15.52
CA GLY A 218 -10.49 3.40 -14.75
C GLY A 218 -11.37 2.40 -14.01
N SER A 219 -12.66 2.35 -14.32
CA SER A 219 -13.63 1.51 -13.59
C SER A 219 -14.34 0.55 -14.54
N GLN A 220 -14.38 -0.74 -14.19
CA GLN A 220 -15.08 -1.78 -14.93
C GLN A 220 -15.87 -2.69 -13.97
N THR A 221 -17.06 -3.10 -14.41
CA THR A 221 -17.96 -3.96 -13.63
C THR A 221 -18.02 -5.35 -14.24
N PHE A 222 -17.94 -6.36 -13.40
CA PHE A 222 -17.98 -7.77 -13.79
C PHE A 222 -19.17 -8.48 -13.18
N ASP A 223 -19.91 -9.20 -14.02
CA ASP A 223 -21.00 -10.11 -13.66
C ASP A 223 -20.43 -11.51 -13.40
N LEU A 224 -20.64 -12.03 -12.20
CA LEU A 224 -20.32 -13.41 -11.81
C LEU A 224 -21.62 -14.18 -11.63
N ILE A 225 -21.85 -15.18 -12.48
CA ILE A 225 -23.07 -15.97 -12.53
C ILE A 225 -22.73 -17.44 -12.22
N PRO A 226 -23.21 -18.00 -11.10
CA PRO A 226 -23.03 -19.42 -10.79
C PRO A 226 -23.55 -20.32 -11.92
N THR A 227 -22.78 -21.33 -12.31
CA THR A 227 -23.19 -22.31 -13.32
C THR A 227 -23.79 -23.57 -12.70
N ASP A 228 -23.36 -23.91 -11.49
CA ASP A 228 -23.89 -25.03 -10.72
C ASP A 228 -24.98 -24.56 -9.75
N THR A 229 -26.24 -24.90 -10.06
CA THR A 229 -27.42 -24.49 -9.27
C THR A 229 -28.10 -25.67 -8.59
N THR A 230 -27.35 -26.72 -8.24
CA THR A 230 -27.91 -27.84 -7.46
C THR A 230 -28.46 -27.36 -6.12
N ALA A 231 -29.45 -28.06 -5.56
CA ALA A 231 -30.19 -27.66 -4.36
C ALA A 231 -29.30 -27.51 -3.11
N VAL A 232 -28.59 -26.38 -3.01
CA VAL A 232 -27.52 -26.09 -2.05
C VAL A 232 -27.56 -24.61 -1.71
N THR A 233 -27.18 -24.28 -0.47
CA THR A 233 -26.96 -22.90 -0.05
C THR A 233 -25.49 -22.53 -0.22
N TYR A 234 -25.24 -21.42 -0.91
CA TYR A 234 -23.91 -20.84 -1.08
C TYR A 234 -23.83 -19.53 -0.33
N THR A 235 -22.74 -19.31 0.38
CA THR A 235 -22.32 -17.99 0.86
C THR A 235 -21.00 -17.70 0.17
N LEU A 236 -20.83 -16.49 -0.34
CA LEU A 236 -19.64 -16.10 -1.10
C LEU A 236 -19.00 -14.86 -0.51
N ARG A 237 -17.68 -14.83 -0.56
CA ARG A 237 -16.87 -13.70 -0.15
C ARG A 237 -15.69 -13.51 -1.11
N LEU A 238 -15.27 -12.28 -1.28
CA LEU A 238 -13.97 -11.93 -1.85
C LEU A 238 -13.02 -11.67 -0.68
N PRO A 239 -11.95 -12.47 -0.50
CA PRO A 239 -10.96 -12.26 0.54
C PRO A 239 -10.16 -10.98 0.25
N THR A 240 -9.46 -10.50 1.26
CA THR A 240 -8.76 -9.20 1.19
C THR A 240 -7.69 -9.12 0.09
N ASP A 241 -7.10 -10.26 -0.27
CA ASP A 241 -6.10 -10.46 -1.32
C ASP A 241 -6.68 -11.09 -2.59
N GLY A 242 -8.02 -11.11 -2.71
CA GLY A 242 -8.70 -11.82 -3.79
C GLY A 242 -8.39 -11.25 -5.18
N VAL A 243 -8.11 -9.96 -5.34
CA VAL A 243 -7.82 -9.41 -6.67
C VAL A 243 -6.33 -9.40 -6.94
N THR A 244 -5.90 -10.19 -7.94
CA THR A 244 -4.53 -10.16 -8.45
C THR A 244 -4.46 -9.46 -9.81
N TYR A 245 -3.40 -8.71 -10.02
CA TYR A 245 -3.16 -7.97 -11.25
C TYR A 245 -1.68 -7.88 -11.60
N ASP A 246 -1.40 -7.71 -12.89
CA ASP A 246 -0.10 -7.32 -13.38
C ASP A 246 -0.16 -5.85 -13.80
N ALA A 247 0.92 -5.12 -13.58
CA ALA A 247 1.05 -3.74 -14.01
C ALA A 247 2.39 -3.56 -14.74
N ALA A 248 2.33 -3.34 -16.05
CA ALA A 248 3.49 -3.21 -16.91
C ALA A 248 4.49 -4.39 -16.78
N ALA A 249 5.65 -4.18 -16.14
CA ALA A 249 6.69 -5.19 -15.95
C ALA A 249 6.59 -5.92 -14.60
N SER A 250 5.70 -5.49 -13.71
CA SER A 250 5.46 -6.12 -12.42
C SER A 250 4.31 -7.13 -12.52
N THR A 251 4.55 -8.33 -12.01
CA THR A 251 3.60 -9.46 -12.12
C THR A 251 3.15 -9.93 -10.74
N GLY A 252 1.89 -10.39 -10.64
CA GLY A 252 1.34 -11.04 -9.45
C GLY A 252 1.07 -10.09 -8.28
N LEU A 253 0.77 -8.82 -8.56
CA LEU A 253 0.40 -7.83 -7.54
C LEU A 253 -1.02 -8.08 -7.03
N THR A 254 -1.35 -7.56 -5.84
CA THR A 254 -2.67 -7.71 -5.20
C THR A 254 -3.31 -6.36 -4.85
N SER A 255 -4.64 -6.33 -4.77
CA SER A 255 -5.38 -5.17 -4.21
C SER A 255 -5.31 -5.19 -2.68
N ASN A 256 -5.26 -4.00 -2.06
CA ASN A 256 -5.45 -3.86 -0.63
C ASN A 256 -6.92 -3.56 -0.31
N LEU A 257 -7.68 -4.57 0.11
CA LEU A 257 -9.00 -4.39 0.69
C LEU A 257 -8.90 -4.29 2.22
N SER A 258 -9.63 -3.34 2.81
CA SER A 258 -9.66 -3.16 4.27
C SER A 258 -10.38 -4.29 5.02
N ALA A 259 -11.20 -5.08 4.33
CA ALA A 259 -11.91 -6.25 4.86
C ALA A 259 -12.38 -7.14 3.71
N GLU A 260 -12.75 -8.40 4.00
CA GLU A 260 -13.42 -9.27 3.04
C GLU A 260 -14.72 -8.62 2.54
N LEU A 261 -14.98 -8.73 1.23
CA LEU A 261 -16.25 -8.27 0.67
C LEU A 261 -17.27 -9.41 0.72
N ASP A 262 -18.36 -9.20 1.45
CA ASP A 262 -19.51 -10.10 1.46
C ASP A 262 -20.26 -10.02 0.12
N LEU A 263 -20.14 -11.09 -0.67
CA LEU A 263 -20.81 -11.23 -1.96
C LEU A 263 -22.22 -11.79 -1.81
N GLY A 264 -22.67 -12.14 -0.60
CA GLY A 264 -24.03 -12.58 -0.28
C GLY A 264 -24.23 -14.09 -0.18
N THR A 265 -25.46 -14.47 0.19
CA THR A 265 -25.89 -15.86 0.39
C THR A 265 -27.10 -16.19 -0.47
N LYS A 266 -27.12 -17.37 -1.10
CA LYS A 266 -28.29 -17.85 -1.86
C LYS A 266 -28.49 -19.36 -1.70
N THR A 267 -29.74 -19.75 -1.47
CA THR A 267 -30.22 -21.12 -1.60
C THR A 267 -30.76 -21.34 -3.01
N TYR A 268 -30.20 -22.31 -3.72
CA TYR A 268 -30.78 -22.83 -4.95
C TYR A 268 -31.71 -23.99 -4.58
N GLU A 269 -32.89 -24.05 -5.20
CA GLU A 269 -33.91 -25.09 -4.98
C GLU A 269 -34.00 -26.02 -6.20
#